data_AF-A0A522VS87-F1
#
_entry.id   AF-A0A522VS87-F1
#
_cell.length_a   1.000
_cell.length_b   1.000
_cell.length_c   1.000
_cell.angle_alpha   90.00
_cell.angle_beta   90.00
_cell.angle_gamma   90.00
#
_symmetry.space_group_name_H-M   'P 1'
#
loop_
_entity.id
_entity.type
_entity.pdbx_description
1 polymer ?
#
loop_
_entity_poly.entity_id
_entity_poly.type
_entity_poly.pdbx_seq_one_letter_code
_entity_poly.pdbx_strand_id
1 'polypeptide(L)'
;MSEENNTQSNPAANAANIVGKLTDLKENNPKVFFGGIAVLVVLLWFFMSGRGDGNLKVAVNVSPGQSVTLLNPNGGKSLIDEAPGSFSVNAEDEKGERNKSFICYSDPGTSAKVVEETMVPTMGGQPLPFVKVEITSGSCQGKSGWTSKTNIKP
;
A
#
# COMPACT_ATOMS: atom_id res chain seq x y z
N MET A 1 -23.07 17.71 -55.66
CA MET A 1 -22.48 16.59 -54.89
C MET A 1 -21.05 16.97 -54.59
N SER A 2 -20.72 17.00 -53.30
CA SER A 2 -19.59 17.71 -52.70
C SER A 2 -18.21 17.12 -53.03
N GLU A 3 -17.23 18.02 -53.09
CA GLU A 3 -15.81 17.74 -52.95
C GLU A 3 -15.53 17.13 -51.57
N GLU A 4 -14.79 16.02 -51.52
CA GLU A 4 -14.09 15.59 -50.30
C GLU A 4 -12.63 15.25 -50.61
N ASN A 5 -11.77 16.11 -50.07
CA ASN A 5 -10.32 16.02 -49.99
C ASN A 5 -9.92 14.82 -49.10
N ASN A 6 -9.25 13.83 -49.67
CA ASN A 6 -8.71 12.70 -48.91
C ASN A 6 -7.20 12.63 -49.09
N THR A 7 -6.48 13.32 -48.20
CA THR A 7 -5.02 13.20 -48.08
C THR A 7 -4.72 11.86 -47.43
N GLN A 8 -4.54 10.83 -48.25
CA GLN A 8 -4.21 9.48 -47.79
C GLN A 8 -2.77 9.47 -47.24
N SER A 9 -2.63 9.57 -45.92
CA SER A 9 -1.34 9.48 -45.23
C SER A 9 -0.76 8.08 -45.41
N ASN A 10 0.27 7.94 -46.25
CA ASN A 10 0.95 6.66 -46.45
C ASN A 10 2.02 6.48 -45.36
N PRO A 11 1.82 5.60 -44.36
CA PRO A 11 2.69 5.50 -43.18
C PRO A 11 4.12 5.09 -43.53
N ALA A 12 4.32 4.33 -44.61
CA ALA A 12 5.64 3.94 -45.09
C ALA A 12 6.45 5.14 -45.63
N ALA A 13 5.80 6.06 -46.34
CA ALA A 13 6.43 7.28 -46.85
C ALA A 13 6.81 8.23 -45.70
N ASN A 14 5.99 8.29 -44.65
CA ASN A 14 6.26 9.10 -43.47
C ASN A 14 7.41 8.51 -42.63
N ALA A 15 7.45 7.18 -42.46
CA ALA A 15 8.54 6.50 -41.76
C ALA A 15 9.89 6.67 -42.48
N ALA A 16 9.91 6.53 -43.82
CA ALA A 16 11.13 6.75 -44.61
C ALA A 16 11.65 8.19 -44.49
N ASN A 17 10.76 9.18 -44.50
CA ASN A 17 11.11 10.60 -44.31
C ASN A 17 11.65 10.90 -42.90
N ILE A 18 11.14 10.24 -41.86
CA ILE A 18 11.62 10.40 -40.49
C ILE A 18 13.02 9.78 -40.32
N VAL A 19 13.24 8.59 -40.88
CA VAL A 19 14.54 7.92 -40.86
C VAL A 19 15.60 8.70 -41.65
N GLY A 20 15.23 9.24 -42.82
CA GLY A 20 16.10 10.13 -43.60
C GLY A 20 16.53 11.35 -42.81
N LYS A 21 15.56 12.06 -42.18
CA LYS A 21 15.85 13.24 -41.36
C LYS A 21 16.69 12.92 -40.12
N LEU A 22 16.51 11.77 -39.49
CA LEU A 22 17.34 11.32 -38.35
C LEU A 22 18.79 11.03 -38.78
N THR A 23 18.95 10.47 -39.97
CA THR A 23 20.27 10.15 -40.55
C THR A 23 21.00 11.44 -40.92
N ASP A 24 20.31 12.37 -41.59
CA ASP A 24 20.83 13.71 -41.90
C ASP A 24 21.21 14.50 -40.65
N LEU A 25 20.41 14.39 -39.58
CA LEU A 25 20.69 15.09 -38.31
C LEU A 25 21.88 14.48 -37.57
N LYS A 26 22.05 13.15 -37.64
CA LYS A 26 23.22 12.45 -37.10
C LYS A 26 24.51 12.85 -37.82
N GLU A 27 24.47 12.95 -39.15
CA GLU A 27 25.65 13.24 -39.97
C GLU A 27 26.03 14.73 -39.93
N ASN A 28 25.06 15.62 -40.08
CA ASN A 28 25.32 17.06 -40.18
C ASN A 28 25.38 17.77 -38.82
N ASN A 29 24.68 17.25 -37.80
CA ASN A 29 24.59 17.88 -36.47
C ASN A 29 24.70 16.85 -35.32
N PRO A 30 25.83 16.12 -35.22
CA PRO A 30 25.97 15.00 -34.28
C PRO A 30 25.76 15.41 -32.82
N LYS A 31 26.18 16.62 -32.42
CA LYS A 31 26.00 17.13 -31.05
C LYS A 31 24.52 17.24 -30.66
N VAL A 32 23.68 17.68 -31.59
CA VAL A 32 22.23 17.83 -31.37
C VAL A 32 21.56 16.47 -31.34
N PHE A 33 21.96 15.57 -32.24
CA PHE A 33 21.45 14.20 -32.29
C PHE A 33 21.73 13.43 -30.99
N PHE A 34 23.00 13.35 -30.58
CA PHE A 34 23.38 12.64 -29.35
C PHE A 34 22.92 13.36 -28.08
N GLY A 35 22.83 14.70 -28.09
CA GLY A 35 22.24 15.48 -27.00
C GLY A 35 20.76 15.16 -26.78
N GLY A 36 19.99 15.04 -27.87
CA GLY A 36 18.57 14.64 -27.80
C GLY A 36 18.37 13.23 -27.24
N ILE A 37 19.23 12.27 -27.64
CA ILE A 37 19.20 10.90 -27.12
C ILE A 37 19.48 10.88 -25.61
N ALA A 38 20.48 11.65 -25.15
CA ALA A 38 20.82 11.70 -23.73
C ALA A 38 19.64 12.21 -22.87
N VAL A 39 18.94 13.25 -23.32
CA VAL A 39 17.74 13.77 -22.64
C VAL A 39 16.64 12.72 -22.58
N LEU A 40 16.38 12.03 -23.69
CA LEU A 40 15.38 10.96 -23.77
C LEU A 40 15.67 9.81 -22.79
N VAL A 41 16.94 9.39 -22.70
CA VAL A 41 17.37 8.33 -21.78
C VAL A 41 17.19 8.75 -20.33
N VAL A 42 17.54 9.99 -19.98
CA VAL A 42 17.32 10.52 -18.62
C VAL A 42 15.84 10.56 -18.28
N LEU A 43 14.99 11.01 -19.21
CA LEU A 43 13.54 11.05 -19.02
C LEU A 43 12.99 9.63 -18.77
N LEU A 44 13.40 8.66 -19.60
CA LEU A 44 12.99 7.27 -19.47
C LEU A 44 13.42 6.69 -18.12
N TRP A 45 14.61 7.04 -17.66
CA TRP A 45 15.12 6.65 -16.34
C TRP A 45 14.27 7.21 -15.21
N PHE A 46 13.80 8.46 -15.29
CA PHE A 46 12.86 9.02 -14.32
C PHE A 46 11.50 8.31 -14.32
N PHE A 47 10.98 7.94 -15.50
CA PHE A 47 9.73 7.18 -15.58
C PHE A 47 9.86 5.74 -15.08
N MET A 48 11.00 5.09 -15.30
CA MET A 48 11.24 3.72 -14.82
C MET A 48 11.60 3.66 -13.33
N SER A 49 12.21 4.71 -12.77
CA SER A 49 12.55 4.78 -11.34
C SER A 49 11.36 5.20 -10.46
N GLY A 50 10.29 5.72 -11.06
CA GLY A 50 9.01 5.97 -10.40
C GLY A 50 8.26 4.67 -10.08
N ARG A 51 8.78 3.85 -9.16
CA ARG A 51 7.99 2.79 -8.53
C ARG A 51 6.95 3.48 -7.65
N GLY A 52 5.76 3.69 -8.21
CA GLY A 52 4.59 4.08 -7.45
C GLY A 52 4.35 3.03 -6.37
N ASP A 53 4.72 3.37 -5.14
CA ASP A 53 4.36 2.62 -3.95
C ASP A 53 2.86 2.86 -3.72
N GLY A 54 2.03 2.23 -4.55
CA GLY A 54 0.58 2.25 -4.50
C GLY A 54 0.02 1.45 -3.33
N ASN A 55 0.81 1.23 -2.29
CA ASN A 55 0.29 0.75 -1.02
C ASN A 55 -0.47 1.91 -0.39
N LEU A 56 -1.79 1.74 -0.26
CA LEU A 56 -2.60 2.49 0.69
C LEU A 56 -1.91 2.39 2.06
N LYS A 57 -1.03 3.34 2.37
CA LYS A 57 -0.52 3.53 3.72
C LYS A 57 -1.73 3.90 4.54
N VAL A 58 -2.26 2.93 5.27
CA VAL A 58 -3.15 3.19 6.40
C VAL A 58 -2.32 3.92 7.44
N ALA A 59 -2.15 5.23 7.24
CA ALA A 59 -1.40 6.11 8.11
C ALA A 59 -2.31 6.53 9.28
N VAL A 60 -2.82 5.54 10.02
CA VAL A 60 -3.39 5.82 11.33
C VAL A 60 -2.19 6.13 12.22
N ASN A 61 -1.87 7.40 12.41
CA ASN A 61 -0.78 7.78 13.29
C ASN A 61 -1.30 7.67 14.74
N VAL A 62 -0.84 6.66 15.48
CA VAL A 62 -1.15 6.50 16.89
C VAL A 62 0.15 6.48 17.68
N SER A 63 0.07 7.00 18.91
CA SER A 63 1.23 7.16 19.79
C SER A 63 0.97 6.46 21.12
N PRO A 64 2.00 5.88 21.76
CA PRO A 64 1.88 5.40 23.12
C PRO A 64 1.25 6.44 24.04
N GLY A 65 0.26 6.03 24.82
CA GLY A 65 -0.51 6.89 25.71
C GLY A 65 -1.80 7.45 25.11
N GLN A 66 -1.98 7.38 23.79
CA GLN A 66 -3.16 7.90 23.12
C GLN A 66 -4.41 7.05 23.41
N SER A 67 -5.52 7.71 23.69
CA SER A 67 -6.84 7.08 23.73
C SER A 67 -7.34 6.84 22.31
N VAL A 68 -7.84 5.63 22.06
CA VAL A 68 -8.29 5.17 20.75
C VAL A 68 -9.56 4.35 20.88
N THR A 69 -10.22 4.13 19.76
CA THR A 69 -11.39 3.27 19.63
C THR A 69 -11.06 2.04 18.78
N LEU A 70 -11.49 0.87 19.24
CA LEU A 70 -11.36 -0.39 18.53
C LEU A 70 -12.52 -0.56 17.54
N LEU A 71 -12.20 -0.69 16.26
CA LEU A 71 -13.15 -0.84 15.18
C LEU A 71 -12.57 -1.71 14.06
N ASN A 72 -13.12 -2.90 13.85
CA ASN A 72 -12.73 -3.77 12.76
C ASN A 72 -13.26 -3.20 11.42
N PRO A 73 -12.39 -2.89 10.45
CA PRO A 73 -12.82 -2.32 9.16
C PRO A 73 -13.67 -3.29 8.33
N ASN A 74 -13.56 -4.60 8.59
CA ASN A 74 -14.40 -5.62 7.96
C ASN A 74 -15.77 -5.77 8.62
N GLY A 75 -16.07 -4.96 9.65
CA GLY A 75 -17.25 -5.10 10.50
C GLY A 75 -17.08 -6.15 11.61
N GLY A 76 -17.98 -6.11 12.58
CA GLY A 76 -17.97 -7.03 13.72
C GLY A 76 -16.88 -6.73 14.75
N LYS A 77 -16.56 -7.74 15.57
CA LYS A 77 -15.66 -7.61 16.72
C LYS A 77 -14.20 -7.48 16.31
N SER A 78 -13.39 -6.81 17.14
CA SER A 78 -11.93 -6.77 16.95
C SER A 78 -11.26 -7.80 17.83
N LEU A 79 -10.40 -8.62 17.22
CA LEU A 79 -9.60 -9.65 17.89
C LEU A 79 -8.46 -8.99 18.69
N ILE A 80 -8.29 -9.46 19.93
CA ILE A 80 -7.22 -9.07 20.86
C ILE A 80 -6.45 -10.33 21.25
N ASP A 81 -5.14 -10.33 21.00
CA ASP A 81 -4.26 -11.47 21.21
C ASP A 81 -3.10 -11.15 22.15
N GLU A 82 -2.47 -12.19 22.69
CA GLU A 82 -1.32 -12.08 23.59
C GLU A 82 -0.04 -11.63 22.88
N ALA A 83 0.10 -11.98 21.60
CA ALA A 83 1.28 -11.68 20.79
C ALA A 83 0.88 -11.03 19.45
N PRO A 84 1.70 -10.09 18.94
CA PRO A 84 1.44 -9.44 17.66
C PRO A 84 1.59 -10.44 16.51
N GLY A 85 0.72 -10.35 15.51
CA GLY A 85 0.73 -11.28 14.37
C GLY A 85 0.23 -12.69 14.69
N SER A 86 -0.25 -12.94 15.90
CA SER A 86 -1.09 -14.12 16.13
C SER A 86 -2.39 -13.90 15.37
N PHE A 87 -2.64 -14.71 14.35
CA PHE A 87 -3.93 -14.75 13.68
C PHE A 87 -4.66 -15.96 14.28
N SER A 88 -5.26 -15.81 15.46
CA SER A 88 -6.22 -16.82 15.90
C SER A 88 -7.44 -16.69 14.98
N VAL A 89 -7.37 -17.35 13.81
CA VAL A 89 -8.44 -17.35 12.82
C VAL A 89 -9.73 -17.89 13.43
N ASN A 90 -9.60 -18.67 14.51
CA ASN A 90 -10.64 -19.05 15.42
C ASN A 90 -10.13 -18.94 16.87
N ALA A 91 -10.92 -18.35 17.77
CA ALA A 91 -10.64 -18.35 19.21
C ALA A 91 -10.70 -19.76 19.82
N GLU A 92 -11.35 -20.68 19.12
CA GLU A 92 -11.46 -22.11 19.41
C GLU A 92 -10.90 -22.86 18.21
N ASP A 93 -9.95 -23.77 18.42
CA ASP A 93 -9.51 -24.65 17.33
C ASP A 93 -10.61 -25.64 16.91
N GLU A 94 -10.37 -26.46 15.89
CA GLU A 94 -11.34 -27.47 15.43
C GLU A 94 -11.74 -28.49 16.52
N LYS A 95 -11.02 -28.50 17.65
CA LYS A 95 -11.26 -29.37 18.81
C LYS A 95 -11.95 -28.62 19.96
N GLY A 96 -12.29 -27.34 19.78
CA GLY A 96 -12.90 -26.51 20.83
C GLY A 96 -11.91 -26.06 21.90
N GLU A 97 -10.60 -26.28 21.70
CA GLU A 97 -9.58 -25.78 22.60
C GLU A 97 -9.34 -24.29 22.32
N ARG A 98 -9.42 -23.47 23.38
CA ARG A 98 -9.13 -22.04 23.23
C ARG A 98 -7.70 -21.87 22.75
N ASN A 99 -7.54 -21.15 21.63
CA ASN A 99 -6.23 -20.82 21.13
C ASN A 99 -5.47 -20.05 22.22
N LYS A 100 -4.30 -20.55 22.61
CA LYS A 100 -3.58 -20.04 23.80
C LYS A 100 -3.23 -18.56 23.70
N SER A 101 -3.17 -18.03 22.48
CA SER A 101 -2.91 -16.61 22.22
C SER A 101 -4.15 -15.71 22.27
N PHE A 102 -5.36 -16.25 22.30
CA PHE A 102 -6.60 -15.47 22.29
C PHE A 102 -6.90 -14.84 23.66
N ILE A 103 -7.09 -13.52 23.70
CA ILE A 103 -7.45 -12.80 24.93
C ILE A 103 -8.94 -12.43 24.96
N CYS A 104 -9.43 -11.82 23.89
CA CYS A 104 -10.80 -11.31 23.84
C CYS A 104 -11.26 -10.93 22.42
N TYR A 105 -12.57 -10.92 22.20
CA TYR A 105 -13.21 -10.22 21.09
C TYR A 105 -13.88 -8.95 21.62
N SER A 106 -13.31 -7.79 21.29
CA SER A 106 -13.88 -6.49 21.68
C SER A 106 -15.01 -6.08 20.75
N ASP A 107 -16.07 -5.53 21.33
CA ASP A 107 -17.20 -5.01 20.56
C ASP A 107 -16.81 -3.71 19.82
N PRO A 108 -17.39 -3.42 18.65
CA PRO A 108 -17.13 -2.17 17.92
C PRO A 108 -17.35 -0.95 18.81
N GLY A 109 -16.45 0.03 18.74
CA GLY A 109 -16.57 1.26 19.54
C GLY A 109 -15.93 1.16 20.93
N THR A 110 -15.32 0.03 21.28
CA THR A 110 -14.61 -0.14 22.55
C THR A 110 -13.46 0.85 22.67
N SER A 111 -13.43 1.65 23.73
CA SER A 111 -12.31 2.54 24.06
C SER A 111 -11.12 1.78 24.63
N ALA A 112 -9.92 2.19 24.25
CA ALA A 112 -8.67 1.64 24.71
C ALA A 112 -7.57 2.71 24.73
N LYS A 113 -6.44 2.40 25.37
CA LYS A 113 -5.23 3.24 25.39
C LYS A 113 -4.09 2.49 24.72
N VAL A 114 -3.38 3.15 23.82
CA VAL A 114 -2.21 2.56 23.16
C VAL A 114 -1.06 2.46 24.16
N VAL A 115 -0.44 1.29 24.23
CA VAL A 115 0.71 1.01 25.09
C VAL A 115 1.99 1.08 24.27
N GLU A 116 2.04 0.38 23.15
CA GLU A 116 3.21 0.31 22.27
C GLU A 116 2.81 -0.14 20.86
N GLU A 117 3.74 0.01 19.91
CA GLU A 117 3.56 -0.40 18.52
C GLU A 117 4.72 -1.30 18.08
N THR A 118 4.42 -2.21 17.15
CA THR A 118 5.45 -3.06 16.52
C THR A 118 5.09 -3.37 15.07
N MET A 119 6.11 -3.77 14.31
CA MET A 119 6.00 -4.19 12.92
C MET A 119 6.33 -5.68 12.85
N VAL A 120 5.36 -6.51 12.47
CA VAL A 120 5.55 -7.96 12.34
C VAL A 120 5.94 -8.29 10.90
N PRO A 121 7.11 -8.91 10.66
CA PRO A 121 7.49 -9.37 9.33
C PRO A 121 6.47 -10.36 8.76
N THR A 122 6.14 -10.22 7.48
CA THR A 122 5.28 -11.17 6.78
C THR A 122 6.06 -11.88 5.67
N MET A 123 5.59 -13.06 5.26
CA MET A 123 6.19 -13.79 4.14
C MET A 123 6.09 -13.04 2.79
N GLY A 124 5.18 -12.05 2.69
CA GLY A 124 5.04 -11.17 1.52
C GLY A 124 6.00 -9.97 1.49
N GLY A 125 6.94 -9.87 2.45
CA GLY A 125 7.98 -8.83 2.48
C GLY A 125 7.51 -7.44 2.93
N GLN A 126 6.22 -7.25 3.18
CA GLN A 126 5.66 -6.02 3.76
C GLN A 126 5.31 -6.28 5.24
N PRO A 127 6.02 -5.69 6.21
CA PRO A 127 5.71 -5.88 7.61
C PRO A 127 4.35 -5.23 7.96
N LEU A 128 3.56 -5.92 8.77
CA LEU A 128 2.24 -5.44 9.19
C LEU A 128 2.34 -4.74 10.56
N PRO A 129 1.73 -3.55 10.71
CA PRO A 129 1.73 -2.84 11.99
C PRO A 129 0.70 -3.42 12.97
N PHE A 130 1.16 -3.69 14.19
CA PHE A 130 0.33 -4.09 15.33
C PHE A 130 0.51 -3.09 16.47
N VAL A 131 -0.55 -2.90 17.23
CA VAL A 131 -0.52 -2.08 18.44
C VAL A 131 -0.95 -2.89 19.63
N LYS A 132 -0.28 -2.68 20.76
CA LYS A 132 -0.73 -3.17 22.05
C LYS A 132 -1.63 -2.13 22.67
N VAL A 133 -2.78 -2.56 23.16
CA VAL A 133 -3.78 -1.70 23.77
C VAL A 133 -4.12 -2.17 25.18
N GLU A 134 -4.47 -1.23 26.04
CA GLU A 134 -5.11 -1.46 27.32
C GLU A 134 -6.58 -1.04 27.21
N ILE A 135 -7.50 -1.98 27.39
CA ILE A 135 -8.92 -1.76 27.09
C ILE A 135 -9.60 -1.13 28.30
N THR A 136 -10.24 0.02 28.08
CA THR A 136 -10.80 0.85 29.16
C THR A 136 -12.33 0.77 29.26
N SER A 137 -13.00 0.10 28.32
CA SER A 137 -14.46 -0.05 28.31
C SER A 137 -14.93 -1.36 27.69
N GLY A 138 -16.21 -1.68 27.82
CA GLY A 138 -16.86 -2.81 27.14
C GLY A 138 -16.52 -4.18 27.74
N SER A 139 -16.85 -5.24 26.98
CA SER A 139 -16.74 -6.64 27.41
C SER A 139 -15.31 -7.12 27.68
N CYS A 140 -14.31 -6.40 27.18
CA CYS A 140 -12.89 -6.71 27.36
C CYS A 140 -12.17 -5.73 28.32
N GLN A 141 -12.90 -4.90 29.08
CA GLN A 141 -12.33 -3.91 29.99
C GLN A 141 -11.32 -4.53 30.97
N GLY A 142 -10.20 -3.84 31.18
CA GLY A 142 -9.11 -4.26 32.06
C GLY A 142 -8.14 -5.28 31.44
N LYS A 143 -8.43 -5.77 30.23
CA LYS A 143 -7.51 -6.63 29.48
C LYS A 143 -6.55 -5.79 28.65
N SER A 144 -5.36 -6.31 28.43
CA SER A 144 -4.39 -5.75 27.48
C SER A 144 -3.94 -6.83 26.50
N GLY A 145 -3.70 -6.43 25.25
CA GLY A 145 -3.25 -7.32 24.19
C GLY A 145 -2.99 -6.59 22.90
N TRP A 146 -2.56 -7.34 21.89
CA TRP A 146 -2.22 -6.87 20.56
C TRP A 146 -3.41 -6.97 19.62
N THR A 147 -3.52 -5.98 18.72
CA THR A 147 -4.44 -6.02 17.60
C THR A 147 -3.80 -5.34 16.39
N SER A 148 -4.32 -5.61 15.20
CA SER A 148 -3.86 -4.93 13.99
C SER A 148 -4.11 -3.43 14.12
N LYS A 149 -3.12 -2.61 13.71
CA LYS A 149 -3.28 -1.14 13.69
C LYS A 149 -4.43 -0.68 12.79
N THR A 150 -4.86 -1.52 11.85
CA THR A 150 -6.05 -1.28 11.01
C THR A 150 -7.36 -1.30 11.81
N ASN A 151 -7.37 -1.91 13.00
CA ASN A 151 -8.54 -1.98 13.86
C ASN A 151 -8.65 -0.78 14.82
N ILE A 152 -7.81 0.24 14.61
CA ILE A 152 -7.69 1.38 15.52
C ILE A 152 -8.21 2.64 14.83
N LYS A 153 -9.03 3.38 15.56
CA LYS A 153 -9.46 4.73 15.21
C LYS A 153 -9.03 5.70 16.32
N PRO A 154 -8.25 6.75 16.00
CA PRO A 154 -7.86 7.77 16.98
C PRO A 154 -9.07 8.57 17.48
#